data_AF-A0AA47NY28-F1
#
_entry.id   AF-A0AA47NY28-F1
#
_cell.length_a   1.000
_cell.length_b   1.000
_cell.length_c   1.000
_cell.angle_alpha   90.00
_cell.angle_beta   90.00
_cell.angle_gamma   90.00
#
_symmetry.space_group_name_H-M   'P 1'
#
loop_
_entity.id
_entity.type
_entity.pdbx_description
1 polymer ?
#
loop_
_entity_poly.entity_id
_entity_poly.type
_entity_poly.pdbx_seq_one_letter_code
_entity_poly.pdbx_strand_id
1 'polypeptide(L)'
;MRCVCSIYEESNKDKEAYEKHIKLKDMARRQKTLDKERYAGDKSTVVLTVDLEAVLLAPALKASALYYRTKLACHNYTIYDLHSHDSKCYFWHEGEGGLDADTFATCLLDYLNNNERCKAASTIIVYSDGCTYQNRNKVLANALYDFCCKTKKTVTLKWERALEDKKIYVPSNYKTYIEEARPKQPYKVEYLKHDFFKTYTDLTYYSTIRPGHKVGDRVVTDIRQLRYKDGSLEYKLDYCESDFLPLPQRCKENTGSIRRKYAETPKIKKSKYDDLQALKAVLPQDCHAFYDALPHYTA
;
A
#
# COMPACT_ATOMS: atom_id res chain seq x y z
N MET A 1 12.79 9.33 4.87
CA MET A 1 12.36 9.87 6.18
C MET A 1 12.72 8.81 7.21
N ARG A 2 13.62 9.08 8.16
CA ARG A 2 14.00 8.07 9.18
C ARG A 2 12.87 7.93 10.20
N CYS A 3 12.64 6.73 10.71
CA CYS A 3 11.59 6.50 11.69
C CYS A 3 12.02 7.00 13.09
N VAL A 4 11.03 7.43 13.88
CA VAL A 4 11.23 8.07 15.19
C VAL A 4 11.91 7.11 16.18
N CYS A 5 11.71 5.80 16.03
CA CYS A 5 12.41 4.77 16.80
C CYS A 5 13.93 4.80 16.59
N SER A 6 14.40 4.77 15.34
CA SER A 6 15.83 4.83 15.00
C SER A 6 16.47 6.13 15.48
N ILE A 7 15.76 7.25 15.34
CA ILE A 7 16.26 8.55 15.81
C ILE A 7 16.43 8.52 17.34
N TYR A 8 15.49 7.94 18.07
CA TYR A 8 15.59 7.82 19.52
C TYR A 8 16.68 6.83 19.95
N GLU A 9 16.80 5.66 19.29
CA GLU A 9 17.85 4.67 19.57
C GLU A 9 19.26 5.22 19.34
N GLU A 10 19.47 6.03 18.28
CA GLU A 10 20.79 6.57 17.93
C GLU A 10 21.15 7.84 18.71
N SER A 11 20.16 8.70 19.02
CA SER A 11 20.43 10.04 19.53
C SER A 11 19.88 10.34 20.93
N ASN A 12 19.03 9.46 21.47
CA ASN A 12 18.34 9.63 22.76
C ASN A 12 17.59 10.97 22.90
N LYS A 13 17.35 11.67 21.77
CA LYS A 13 16.65 12.95 21.73
C LYS A 13 15.14 12.71 21.65
N ASP A 14 14.39 13.50 22.42
CA ASP A 14 12.93 13.59 22.40
C ASP A 14 12.17 12.31 22.85
N LYS A 15 12.38 11.97 24.13
CA LYS A 15 11.70 10.86 24.82
C LYS A 15 10.18 10.99 24.80
N GLU A 16 9.65 12.21 24.88
CA GLU A 16 8.20 12.45 24.87
C GLU A 16 7.58 12.11 23.51
N ALA A 17 8.22 12.54 22.40
CA ALA A 17 7.78 12.14 21.07
C ALA A 17 7.87 10.63 20.85
N TYR A 18 8.90 9.97 21.39
CA TYR A 18 9.05 8.52 21.35
C TYR A 18 7.96 7.80 22.14
N GLU A 19 7.70 8.17 23.39
CA GLU A 19 6.63 7.57 24.21
C GLU A 19 5.25 7.75 23.57
N LYS A 20 4.97 8.94 23.05
CA LYS A 20 3.75 9.20 22.28
C LYS A 20 3.67 8.32 21.04
N HIS A 21 4.78 8.13 20.34
CA HIS A 21 4.87 7.25 19.18
C HIS A 21 4.55 5.80 19.55
N ILE A 22 5.13 5.27 20.63
CA ILE A 22 4.89 3.90 21.12
C ILE A 22 3.44 3.73 21.55
N LYS A 23 2.88 4.67 22.32
CA LYS A 23 1.47 4.65 22.73
C LYS A 23 0.54 4.58 21.53
N LEU A 24 0.71 5.46 20.53
CA LEU A 24 -0.11 5.46 19.31
C LEU A 24 0.01 4.16 18.51
N LYS A 25 1.21 3.56 18.48
CA LYS A 25 1.47 2.27 17.84
C LYS A 25 0.70 1.14 18.53
N ASP A 26 0.79 1.05 19.85
CA ASP A 26 0.15 -0.01 20.62
C ASP A 26 -1.37 0.12 20.58
N MET A 27 -1.90 1.35 20.56
CA MET A 27 -3.33 1.59 20.37
C MET A 27 -3.83 1.12 19.00
N ALA A 28 -3.10 1.39 17.91
CA ALA A 28 -3.50 0.94 16.57
C ALA A 28 -3.59 -0.59 16.50
N ARG A 29 -2.60 -1.28 17.08
CA ARG A 29 -2.58 -2.76 17.16
C ARG A 29 -3.70 -3.31 18.01
N ARG A 30 -3.93 -2.71 19.19
CA ARG A 30 -5.04 -3.10 20.05
C ARG A 30 -6.36 -2.96 19.29
N GLN A 31 -6.56 -1.87 18.55
CA GLN A 31 -7.75 -1.69 17.75
C GLN A 31 -7.89 -2.76 16.66
N LYS A 32 -6.80 -3.15 16.01
CA LYS A 32 -6.80 -4.24 15.03
C LYS A 32 -7.19 -5.57 15.64
N THR A 33 -6.64 -5.90 16.81
CA THR A 33 -7.02 -7.11 17.55
C THR A 33 -8.50 -7.07 17.92
N LEU A 34 -8.97 -5.93 18.44
CA LEU A 34 -10.38 -5.75 18.79
C LEU A 34 -11.31 -5.88 17.60
N ASP A 35 -10.98 -5.28 16.45
CA ASP A 35 -11.79 -5.41 15.23
C ASP A 35 -11.77 -6.85 14.70
N LYS A 36 -10.61 -7.52 14.74
CA LYS A 36 -10.49 -8.93 14.36
C LYS A 36 -11.42 -9.81 15.20
N GLU A 37 -11.40 -9.63 16.51
CA GLU A 37 -12.23 -10.40 17.47
C GLU A 37 -13.71 -10.03 17.36
N ARG A 38 -14.02 -8.74 17.31
CA ARG A 38 -15.39 -8.21 17.27
C ARG A 38 -16.16 -8.69 16.04
N TYR A 39 -15.50 -8.76 14.89
CA TYR A 39 -16.13 -9.15 13.63
C TYR A 39 -15.80 -10.61 13.26
N ALA A 40 -15.29 -11.40 14.20
CA ALA A 40 -15.09 -12.83 13.98
C ALA A 40 -16.45 -13.51 13.72
N GLY A 41 -16.57 -14.17 12.55
CA GLY A 41 -17.82 -14.80 12.12
C GLY A 41 -18.86 -13.84 11.52
N ASP A 42 -18.61 -12.53 11.53
CA ASP A 42 -19.48 -11.57 10.84
C ASP A 42 -19.27 -11.65 9.32
N LYS A 43 -20.38 -11.82 8.58
CA LYS A 43 -20.38 -11.84 7.11
C LYS A 43 -20.59 -10.45 6.50
N SER A 44 -21.11 -9.51 7.29
CA SER A 44 -21.39 -8.13 6.86
C SER A 44 -20.16 -7.23 6.94
N THR A 45 -19.15 -7.63 7.71
CA THR A 45 -17.90 -6.90 7.87
C THR A 45 -16.69 -7.71 7.44
N VAL A 46 -15.81 -7.12 6.64
CA VAL A 46 -14.51 -7.70 6.27
C VAL A 46 -13.40 -6.83 6.85
N VAL A 47 -12.40 -7.46 7.46
CA VAL A 47 -11.23 -6.77 8.02
C VAL A 47 -9.99 -7.21 7.25
N LEU A 48 -9.40 -6.27 6.52
CA LEU A 48 -8.23 -6.46 5.67
C LEU A 48 -7.01 -5.79 6.28
N THR A 49 -5.84 -6.32 5.96
CA THR A 49 -4.55 -5.66 6.13
C THR A 49 -3.86 -5.56 4.77
N VAL A 50 -3.27 -4.41 4.49
CA VAL A 50 -2.52 -4.19 3.26
C VAL A 50 -1.09 -3.78 3.57
N ASP A 51 -0.15 -4.28 2.78
CA ASP A 51 1.27 -4.01 2.95
C ASP A 51 1.98 -4.01 1.59
N LEU A 52 2.95 -3.11 1.42
CA LEU A 52 3.87 -3.13 0.29
C LEU A 52 5.20 -3.70 0.78
N GLU A 53 5.60 -4.83 0.23
CA GLU A 53 6.86 -5.47 0.60
C GLU A 53 8.08 -4.61 0.19
N ALA A 54 9.20 -4.83 0.88
CA ALA A 54 10.47 -4.25 0.49
C ALA A 54 10.79 -4.56 -0.99
N VAL A 55 11.39 -3.60 -1.68
CA VAL A 55 11.67 -3.72 -3.12
C VAL A 55 12.49 -4.98 -3.40
N LEU A 56 11.92 -5.86 -4.23
CA LEU A 56 12.57 -7.06 -4.70
C LEU A 56 13.39 -6.70 -5.96
N LEU A 57 14.56 -7.30 -6.12
CA LEU A 57 15.44 -7.02 -7.26
C LEU A 57 15.60 -8.28 -8.12
N ALA A 58 15.40 -8.13 -9.43
CA ALA A 58 15.65 -9.15 -10.43
C ALA A 58 16.70 -8.68 -11.45
N PRO A 59 17.72 -9.48 -11.79
CA PRO A 59 18.01 -10.82 -11.28
C PRO A 59 18.69 -10.82 -9.89
N ALA A 60 18.40 -11.85 -9.09
CA ALA A 60 19.01 -12.06 -7.77
C ALA A 60 20.04 -13.21 -7.82
N LEU A 61 21.31 -12.91 -8.14
CA LEU A 61 22.40 -13.88 -8.08
C LEU A 61 23.51 -13.43 -7.11
N LYS A 62 24.37 -14.38 -6.71
CA LYS A 62 25.56 -14.15 -5.87
C LYS A 62 26.83 -13.87 -6.71
N ALA A 63 26.69 -13.27 -7.88
CA ALA A 63 27.82 -12.91 -8.73
C ALA A 63 28.33 -11.51 -8.39
N SER A 64 29.66 -11.33 -8.28
CA SER A 64 30.28 -10.02 -8.05
C SER A 64 29.92 -8.99 -9.12
N ALA A 65 29.68 -9.44 -10.35
CA ALA A 65 29.22 -8.63 -11.48
C ALA A 65 27.91 -7.89 -11.21
N LEU A 66 27.08 -8.35 -10.27
CA LEU A 66 25.80 -7.72 -9.91
C LEU A 66 25.95 -6.53 -8.96
N TYR A 67 27.11 -6.35 -8.32
CA TYR A 67 27.27 -5.33 -7.28
C TYR A 67 27.26 -3.90 -7.87
N TYR A 68 27.73 -3.74 -9.10
CA TYR A 68 27.85 -2.44 -9.76
C TYR A 68 26.78 -2.19 -10.84
N ARG A 69 25.81 -3.10 -10.99
CA ARG A 69 24.81 -3.05 -12.07
C ARG A 69 23.41 -2.86 -11.50
N THR A 70 22.66 -1.96 -12.11
CA THR A 70 21.28 -1.71 -11.72
C THR A 70 20.39 -2.88 -12.11
N LYS A 71 19.56 -3.33 -11.18
CA LYS A 71 18.62 -4.44 -11.37
C LYS A 71 17.21 -3.92 -11.62
N LEU A 72 16.37 -4.79 -12.17
CA LEU A 72 14.95 -4.54 -12.34
C LEU A 72 14.28 -4.54 -10.97
N ALA A 73 13.59 -3.46 -10.64
CA ALA A 73 12.82 -3.38 -9.41
C ALA A 73 11.47 -4.09 -9.60
N CYS A 74 11.16 -4.99 -8.68
CA CYS A 74 9.91 -5.70 -8.57
C CYS A 74 9.19 -5.29 -7.29
N HIS A 75 7.88 -5.21 -7.38
CA HIS A 75 6.99 -4.69 -6.35
C HIS A 75 5.92 -5.74 -6.04
N ASN A 76 5.62 -5.91 -4.76
CA ASN A 76 4.60 -6.84 -4.29
C ASN A 76 3.69 -6.14 -3.28
N TYR A 77 2.45 -5.89 -3.67
CA TYR A 77 1.43 -5.32 -2.79
C TYR A 77 0.48 -6.42 -2.33
N THR A 78 0.49 -6.70 -1.03
CA THR A 78 -0.23 -7.82 -0.43
C THR A 78 -1.46 -7.32 0.31
N ILE A 79 -2.59 -7.96 0.02
CA ILE A 79 -3.84 -7.78 0.75
C ILE A 79 -4.15 -9.09 1.47
N TYR A 80 -4.37 -9.02 2.76
CA TYR A 80 -4.63 -10.16 3.63
C TYR A 80 -5.92 -9.95 4.42
N ASP A 81 -6.80 -10.95 4.38
CA ASP A 81 -8.04 -10.96 5.13
C ASP A 81 -7.83 -11.62 6.50
N LEU A 82 -8.11 -10.88 7.57
CA LEU A 82 -7.83 -11.32 8.94
C LEU A 82 -8.68 -12.50 9.41
N HIS A 83 -9.81 -12.79 8.76
CA HIS A 83 -10.73 -13.84 9.18
C HIS A 83 -10.71 -15.06 8.27
N SER A 84 -10.70 -14.86 6.95
CA SER A 84 -10.60 -16.01 6.02
C SER A 84 -9.15 -16.51 5.93
N HIS A 85 -8.20 -15.68 6.36
CA HIS A 85 -6.78 -15.85 6.15
C HIS A 85 -6.36 -15.85 4.68
N ASP A 86 -7.26 -15.56 3.73
CA ASP A 86 -6.91 -15.44 2.32
C ASP A 86 -5.96 -14.26 2.10
N SER A 87 -4.98 -14.47 1.22
CA SER A 87 -4.04 -13.43 0.81
C SER A 87 -3.92 -13.36 -0.70
N LYS A 88 -3.97 -12.14 -1.23
CA LYS A 88 -3.71 -11.84 -2.63
C LYS A 88 -2.50 -10.91 -2.74
N CYS A 89 -1.56 -11.28 -3.60
CA CYS A 89 -0.34 -10.55 -3.90
C CYS A 89 -0.44 -9.98 -5.30
N TYR A 90 -0.42 -8.66 -5.42
CA TYR A 90 -0.34 -7.94 -6.68
C TYR A 90 1.13 -7.68 -6.98
N PHE A 91 1.66 -8.36 -7.99
CA PHE A 91 3.09 -8.34 -8.31
C PHE A 91 3.35 -7.68 -9.66
N TRP A 92 4.30 -6.75 -9.74
CA TRP A 92 4.70 -6.13 -11.01
C TRP A 92 6.14 -5.65 -10.95
N HIS A 93 6.77 -5.45 -12.11
CA HIS A 93 8.06 -4.76 -12.18
C HIS A 93 7.90 -3.30 -12.60
N GLU A 94 8.93 -2.49 -12.37
CA GLU A 94 8.92 -1.04 -12.69
C GLU A 94 8.63 -0.71 -14.17
N GLY A 95 8.89 -1.64 -15.09
CA GLY A 95 8.50 -1.53 -16.51
C GLY A 95 7.01 -1.76 -16.81
N GLU A 96 6.20 -2.23 -15.85
CA GLU A 96 4.74 -2.35 -15.99
C GLU A 96 4.00 -1.25 -15.21
N GLY A 97 4.57 -0.79 -14.08
CA GLY A 97 3.90 0.21 -13.25
C GLY A 97 4.80 0.80 -12.16
N GLY A 98 4.50 2.06 -11.79
CA GLY A 98 5.21 2.79 -10.74
C GLY A 98 4.63 2.61 -9.34
N LEU A 99 5.33 3.15 -8.34
CA LEU A 99 4.89 3.21 -6.94
C LEU A 99 4.26 4.57 -6.63
N ASP A 100 2.99 4.72 -6.99
CA ASP A 100 2.22 5.94 -6.71
C ASP A 100 0.77 5.62 -6.35
N ALA A 101 0.05 6.64 -5.87
CA ALA A 101 -1.29 6.49 -5.32
C ALA A 101 -2.29 5.81 -6.29
N ASP A 102 -2.17 6.05 -7.60
CA ASP A 102 -3.04 5.43 -8.60
C ASP A 102 -2.82 3.91 -8.69
N THR A 103 -1.56 3.48 -8.56
CA THR A 103 -1.20 2.06 -8.54
C THR A 103 -1.82 1.36 -7.33
N PHE A 104 -1.64 1.91 -6.12
CA PHE A 104 -2.21 1.32 -4.89
C PHE A 104 -3.74 1.35 -4.89
N ALA A 105 -4.34 2.45 -5.34
CA ALA A 105 -5.79 2.56 -5.49
C ALA A 105 -6.34 1.51 -6.47
N THR A 106 -5.64 1.25 -7.58
CA THR A 106 -6.03 0.19 -8.53
C THR A 106 -6.03 -1.17 -7.87
N CYS A 107 -4.93 -1.58 -7.21
CA CYS A 107 -4.84 -2.90 -6.59
C CYS A 107 -5.89 -3.08 -5.48
N LEU A 108 -6.06 -2.07 -4.62
CA LEU A 108 -7.04 -2.13 -3.55
C LEU A 108 -8.47 -2.22 -4.12
N LEU A 109 -8.84 -1.34 -5.05
CA LEU A 109 -10.18 -1.35 -5.63
C LEU A 109 -10.46 -2.61 -6.45
N ASP A 110 -9.47 -3.17 -7.13
CA ASP A 110 -9.61 -4.48 -7.77
C ASP A 110 -10.02 -5.53 -6.74
N TYR A 111 -9.31 -5.62 -5.62
CA TYR A 111 -9.63 -6.57 -4.56
C TYR A 111 -11.03 -6.35 -3.99
N LEU A 112 -11.37 -5.09 -3.65
CA LEU A 112 -12.68 -4.77 -3.08
C LEU A 112 -13.84 -5.09 -4.04
N ASN A 113 -13.64 -4.89 -5.34
CA ASN A 113 -14.65 -5.17 -6.36
C ASN A 113 -14.76 -6.65 -6.70
N ASN A 114 -13.68 -7.43 -6.59
CA ASN A 114 -13.63 -8.79 -7.12
C ASN A 114 -13.70 -9.89 -6.06
N ASN A 115 -13.24 -9.63 -4.84
CA ASN A 115 -13.29 -10.59 -3.74
C ASN A 115 -14.73 -10.85 -3.26
N GLU A 116 -15.12 -12.12 -3.14
CA GLU A 116 -16.49 -12.52 -2.80
C GLU A 116 -16.96 -12.01 -1.44
N ARG A 117 -16.09 -12.05 -0.42
CA ARG A 117 -16.44 -11.52 0.90
C ARG A 117 -16.63 -10.01 0.87
N CYS A 118 -15.79 -9.29 0.12
CA CYS A 118 -15.94 -7.84 -0.05
C CYS A 118 -17.23 -7.48 -0.81
N LYS A 119 -17.60 -8.27 -1.83
CA LYS A 119 -18.87 -8.13 -2.55
C LYS A 119 -20.07 -8.32 -1.62
N ALA A 120 -20.02 -9.31 -0.72
CA ALA A 120 -21.10 -9.60 0.22
C ALA A 120 -21.17 -8.62 1.41
N ALA A 121 -20.04 -8.09 1.85
CA ALA A 121 -19.96 -7.24 3.03
C ALA A 121 -20.52 -5.83 2.80
N SER A 122 -21.26 -5.29 3.77
CA SER A 122 -21.66 -3.87 3.79
C SER A 122 -20.55 -2.96 4.29
N THR A 123 -19.67 -3.50 5.14
CA THR A 123 -18.60 -2.76 5.80
C THR A 123 -17.25 -3.41 5.53
N ILE A 124 -16.27 -2.61 5.15
CA ILE A 124 -14.91 -3.06 4.90
C ILE A 124 -13.97 -2.19 5.73
N ILE A 125 -13.15 -2.82 6.57
CA ILE A 125 -12.12 -2.15 7.37
C ILE A 125 -10.77 -2.53 6.80
N VAL A 126 -9.96 -1.54 6.43
CA VAL A 126 -8.65 -1.75 5.82
C VAL A 126 -7.59 -1.16 6.74
N TYR A 127 -6.73 -2.01 7.28
CA TYR A 127 -5.55 -1.64 8.03
C TYR A 127 -4.37 -1.50 7.09
N SER A 128 -3.66 -0.39 7.19
CA SER A 128 -2.50 -0.10 6.35
C SER A 128 -1.39 0.53 7.15
N ASP A 129 -0.17 0.51 6.62
CA ASP A 129 0.87 1.40 7.10
C ASP A 129 0.45 2.89 6.95
N GLY A 130 0.97 3.76 7.80
CA GLY A 130 0.68 5.19 7.77
C GLY A 130 1.29 5.96 6.59
N CYS A 131 1.71 5.28 5.52
CA CYS A 131 2.47 5.86 4.44
C CYS A 131 1.62 6.83 3.61
N THR A 132 2.06 8.07 3.48
CA THR A 132 1.23 9.13 2.88
C THR A 132 1.06 8.96 1.37
N TYR A 133 2.12 8.62 0.65
CA TYR A 133 2.05 8.45 -0.80
C TYR A 133 1.18 7.25 -1.22
N GLN A 134 1.13 6.21 -0.37
CA GLN A 134 0.32 5.02 -0.63
C GLN A 134 -1.13 5.23 -0.15
N ASN A 135 -1.28 5.56 1.14
CA ASN A 135 -2.51 5.30 1.88
C ASN A 135 -3.14 6.57 2.50
N ARG A 136 -2.41 7.70 2.52
CA ARG A 136 -2.91 9.00 3.04
C ARG A 136 -2.75 10.13 2.02
N ASN A 137 -3.43 9.98 0.90
CA ASN A 137 -3.46 10.98 -0.16
C ASN A 137 -4.88 11.16 -0.70
N LYS A 138 -5.10 12.27 -1.40
CA LYS A 138 -6.42 12.61 -1.98
C LYS A 138 -6.86 11.63 -3.08
N VAL A 139 -5.91 11.02 -3.79
CA VAL A 139 -6.18 10.15 -4.94
C VAL A 139 -6.87 8.87 -4.44
N LEU A 140 -6.26 8.17 -3.49
CA LEU A 140 -6.87 7.00 -2.85
C LEU A 140 -8.19 7.36 -2.16
N ALA A 141 -8.24 8.52 -1.49
CA ALA A 141 -9.45 8.96 -0.81
C ALA A 141 -10.63 9.18 -1.77
N ASN A 142 -10.40 9.85 -2.90
CA ASN A 142 -11.43 10.06 -3.92
C ASN A 142 -11.80 8.74 -4.61
N ALA A 143 -10.83 7.84 -4.83
CA ALA A 143 -11.08 6.52 -5.41
C ALA A 143 -11.98 5.65 -4.50
N LEU A 144 -11.69 5.61 -3.19
CA LEU A 144 -12.52 4.90 -2.22
C LEU A 144 -13.89 5.55 -2.01
N TYR A 145 -13.95 6.88 -2.03
CA TYR A 145 -15.23 7.60 -1.96
C TYR A 145 -16.13 7.26 -3.16
N ASP A 146 -15.58 7.31 -4.38
CA ASP A 146 -16.29 6.92 -5.61
C ASP A 146 -16.82 5.47 -5.54
N PHE A 147 -16.00 4.55 -5.05
CA PHE A 147 -16.40 3.17 -4.80
C PHE A 147 -17.55 3.07 -3.80
N CYS A 148 -17.50 3.79 -2.68
CA CYS A 148 -18.57 3.79 -1.67
C CYS A 148 -19.87 4.39 -2.22
N CYS A 149 -19.80 5.47 -3.00
CA CYS A 149 -20.96 6.08 -3.65
C CYS A 149 -21.65 5.13 -4.63
N LYS A 150 -20.87 4.35 -5.40
CA LYS A 150 -21.38 3.38 -6.39
C LYS A 150 -21.95 2.11 -5.74
N THR A 151 -21.27 1.60 -4.72
CA THR A 151 -21.62 0.31 -4.10
C THR A 151 -22.52 0.44 -2.87
N LYS A 152 -22.69 1.66 -2.35
CA LYS A 152 -23.36 1.97 -1.07
C LYS A 152 -22.75 1.24 0.13
N LYS A 153 -21.49 0.81 0.01
CA LYS A 153 -20.71 0.19 1.10
C LYS A 153 -20.04 1.26 1.95
N THR A 154 -19.63 0.87 3.15
CA THR A 154 -18.79 1.68 4.04
C THR A 154 -17.37 1.13 4.03
N VAL A 155 -16.38 1.95 3.71
CA VAL A 155 -14.96 1.59 3.85
C VAL A 155 -14.35 2.41 4.98
N THR A 156 -13.60 1.79 5.88
CA THR A 156 -12.84 2.49 6.92
C THR A 156 -11.35 2.16 6.79
N LEU A 157 -10.54 3.15 6.40
CA LEU A 157 -9.09 3.05 6.46
C LEU A 157 -8.60 3.37 7.86
N LYS A 158 -7.77 2.48 8.41
CA LYS A 158 -7.13 2.64 9.72
C LYS A 158 -5.62 2.48 9.53
N TRP A 159 -4.83 3.35 10.17
CA TRP A 159 -3.38 3.32 9.98
C TRP A 159 -2.60 2.81 11.17
N GLU A 160 -1.95 1.69 10.97
CA GLU A 160 -0.92 1.21 11.88
C GLU A 160 0.38 1.98 11.62
N ARG A 161 1.10 2.34 12.68
CA ARG A 161 2.48 2.77 12.51
C ARG A 161 3.34 1.52 12.33
N ALA A 162 4.17 1.51 11.30
CA ALA A 162 5.10 0.44 11.03
C ALA A 162 6.01 0.17 12.24
N LEU A 163 6.39 -1.10 12.40
CA LEU A 163 7.59 -1.46 13.14
C LEU A 163 8.78 -0.98 12.33
N GLU A 164 9.79 -0.42 12.99
CA GLU A 164 11.14 -0.65 12.49
C GLU A 164 11.43 -2.14 12.55
N ASP A 165 12.04 -2.62 11.48
CA ASP A 165 12.32 -4.02 11.20
C ASP A 165 12.81 -4.78 12.44
N LYS A 166 12.39 -6.03 12.57
CA LYS A 166 13.18 -7.00 13.33
C LYS A 166 14.58 -6.94 12.73
N LYS A 167 15.59 -6.52 13.51
CA LYS A 167 16.97 -6.40 13.02
C LYS A 167 17.41 -7.76 12.47
N ILE A 168 17.57 -7.83 11.15
CA ILE A 168 18.05 -9.03 10.46
C ILE A 168 19.58 -8.94 10.44
N TYR A 169 20.22 -9.67 11.36
CA TYR A 169 21.67 -9.64 11.50
C TYR A 169 22.37 -10.61 10.54
N VAL A 170 21.68 -11.69 10.14
CA VAL A 170 22.25 -12.73 9.29
C VAL A 170 21.24 -13.36 8.32
N PRO A 171 21.67 -13.86 7.15
CA PRO A 171 20.81 -14.50 6.16
C PRO A 171 19.95 -15.67 6.68
N SER A 172 20.41 -16.38 7.71
CA SER A 172 19.66 -17.46 8.35
C SER A 172 18.38 -16.98 9.04
N ASN A 173 18.30 -15.70 9.44
CA ASN A 173 17.05 -15.14 9.98
C ASN A 173 15.96 -15.04 8.91
N TYR A 174 16.31 -14.83 7.63
CA TYR A 174 15.32 -14.86 6.55
C TYR A 174 14.71 -16.24 6.36
N LYS A 175 15.52 -17.31 6.48
CA LYS A 175 15.05 -18.69 6.29
C LYS A 175 13.92 -19.02 7.27
N THR A 176 14.10 -18.74 8.56
CA THR A 176 13.07 -18.97 9.58
C THR A 176 11.81 -18.15 9.32
N TYR A 177 11.92 -16.87 8.95
CA TYR A 177 10.75 -16.02 8.68
C TYR A 177 9.99 -16.40 7.40
N ILE A 178 10.69 -16.89 6.38
CA ILE A 178 10.08 -17.34 5.11
C ILE A 178 9.42 -18.71 5.30
N GLU A 179 10.05 -19.64 6.02
CA GLU A 179 9.49 -20.97 6.34
C GLU A 179 8.24 -20.87 7.24
N GLU A 180 8.19 -19.88 8.13
CA GLU A 180 7.02 -19.57 8.97
C GLU A 180 5.94 -18.76 8.25
N ALA A 181 6.26 -18.11 7.12
CA ALA A 181 5.44 -17.05 6.56
C ALA A 181 3.99 -17.51 6.33
N ARG A 182 3.78 -18.61 5.58
CA ARG A 182 2.45 -19.23 5.38
C ARG A 182 2.52 -20.70 4.93
N PRO A 183 2.88 -21.68 5.79
CA PRO A 183 3.00 -23.08 5.37
C PRO A 183 1.66 -23.77 5.03
N LYS A 184 0.53 -23.29 5.55
CA LYS A 184 -0.80 -23.95 5.40
C LYS A 184 -1.70 -23.35 4.32
N GLN A 185 -1.40 -22.14 3.84
CA GLN A 185 -2.19 -21.46 2.81
C GLN A 185 -1.29 -20.57 1.97
N PRO A 186 -0.96 -20.95 0.72
CA PRO A 186 -0.08 -20.15 -0.13
C PRO A 186 -0.71 -18.80 -0.51
N TYR A 187 0.13 -17.87 -0.96
CA TYR A 187 -0.32 -16.60 -1.52
C TYR A 187 -0.93 -16.80 -2.90
N LYS A 188 -2.04 -16.12 -3.19
CA LYS A 188 -2.57 -16.00 -4.56
C LYS A 188 -1.83 -14.85 -5.24
N VAL A 189 -0.87 -15.15 -6.12
CA VAL A 189 -0.05 -14.14 -6.80
C VAL A 189 -0.63 -13.82 -8.17
N GLU A 190 -0.89 -12.55 -8.43
CA GLU A 190 -1.31 -12.04 -9.74
C GLU A 190 -0.22 -11.11 -10.30
N TYR A 191 0.32 -11.46 -11.45
CA TYR A 191 1.30 -10.63 -12.16
C TYR A 191 0.56 -9.55 -12.97
N LEU A 192 0.81 -8.29 -12.66
CA LEU A 192 0.13 -7.15 -13.29
C LEU A 192 0.92 -6.61 -14.47
N LYS A 193 0.18 -6.26 -15.52
CA LYS A 193 0.67 -5.54 -16.69
C LYS A 193 0.20 -4.08 -16.63
N HIS A 194 0.84 -3.22 -17.41
CA HIS A 194 0.58 -1.79 -17.47
C HIS A 194 -0.90 -1.44 -17.76
N ASP A 195 -1.62 -2.28 -18.51
CA ASP A 195 -3.02 -2.08 -18.86
C ASP A 195 -4.01 -2.32 -17.70
N PHE A 196 -3.54 -2.95 -16.62
CA PHE A 196 -4.29 -3.12 -15.37
C PHE A 196 -4.46 -1.80 -14.63
N PHE A 197 -3.44 -0.94 -14.65
CA PHE A 197 -3.40 0.27 -13.84
C PHE A 197 -4.34 1.35 -14.36
N LYS A 198 -5.12 1.94 -13.44
CA LYS A 198 -6.05 3.03 -13.70
C LYS A 198 -5.58 4.29 -12.99
N THR A 199 -6.01 5.45 -13.49
CA THR A 199 -5.82 6.73 -12.81
C THR A 199 -7.12 7.25 -12.22
N TYR A 200 -7.01 7.72 -10.99
CA TYR A 200 -8.08 8.31 -10.18
C TYR A 200 -7.80 9.78 -9.86
N THR A 201 -6.67 10.31 -10.37
CA THR A 201 -6.21 11.68 -10.13
C THR A 201 -7.24 12.73 -10.54
N ASP A 202 -8.06 12.41 -11.55
CA ASP A 202 -9.10 13.29 -12.07
C ASP A 202 -10.36 13.32 -11.21
N LEU A 203 -10.54 12.40 -10.25
CA LEU A 203 -11.69 12.43 -9.37
C LEU A 203 -11.63 13.66 -8.45
N THR A 204 -12.67 14.50 -8.50
CA THR A 204 -12.65 15.84 -7.89
C THR A 204 -13.44 16.00 -6.59
N TYR A 205 -13.97 14.91 -6.02
CA TYR A 205 -14.84 14.94 -4.83
C TYR A 205 -14.25 15.77 -3.69
N TYR A 206 -13.01 15.47 -3.28
CA TYR A 206 -12.28 16.22 -2.27
C TYR A 206 -10.95 16.73 -2.82
N SER A 207 -10.70 18.05 -2.68
CA SER A 207 -9.43 18.66 -3.08
C SER A 207 -8.27 18.29 -2.14
N THR A 208 -8.59 17.97 -0.89
CA THR A 208 -7.64 17.58 0.15
C THR A 208 -8.33 16.73 1.21
N ILE A 209 -7.56 15.87 1.88
CA ILE A 209 -7.99 15.15 3.09
C ILE A 209 -7.46 15.79 4.37
N ARG A 210 -6.84 16.99 4.27
CA ARG A 210 -6.30 17.72 5.42
C ARG A 210 -7.45 18.26 6.28
N PRO A 211 -7.49 17.96 7.60
CA PRO A 211 -8.52 18.50 8.48
C PRO A 211 -8.34 20.01 8.73
N GLY A 212 -7.09 20.45 8.90
CA GLY A 212 -6.74 21.84 9.16
C GLY A 212 -6.58 22.72 7.92
N HIS A 213 -6.79 24.03 8.08
CA HIS A 213 -6.60 25.03 7.01
C HIS A 213 -5.43 25.98 7.30
N LYS A 214 -5.13 26.24 8.57
CA LYS A 214 -4.12 27.19 9.03
C LYS A 214 -2.81 26.50 9.46
N VAL A 215 -1.75 27.29 9.57
CA VAL A 215 -0.50 26.85 10.18
C VAL A 215 -0.76 26.54 11.65
N GLY A 216 -0.33 25.36 12.11
CA GLY A 216 -0.62 24.85 13.46
C GLY A 216 -1.85 23.93 13.53
N ASP A 217 -2.73 23.95 12.52
CA ASP A 217 -3.85 23.01 12.48
C ASP A 217 -3.41 21.58 12.15
N ARG A 218 -4.26 20.61 12.52
CA ARG A 218 -4.04 19.19 12.27
C ARG A 218 -3.86 18.89 10.78
N VAL A 219 -2.86 18.07 10.48
CA VAL A 219 -2.46 17.71 9.12
C VAL A 219 -2.85 16.26 8.81
N VAL A 220 -2.63 15.84 7.55
CA VAL A 220 -2.97 14.49 7.08
C VAL A 220 -2.29 13.38 7.90
N THR A 221 -1.10 13.65 8.44
CA THR A 221 -0.35 12.69 9.27
C THR A 221 -0.95 12.52 10.67
N ASP A 222 -1.81 13.45 11.12
CA ASP A 222 -2.52 13.35 12.41
C ASP A 222 -3.73 12.42 12.34
N ILE A 223 -4.29 12.20 11.15
CA ILE A 223 -5.45 11.33 10.99
C ILE A 223 -5.09 9.88 11.35
N ARG A 224 -6.00 9.20 12.06
CA ARG A 224 -5.88 7.80 12.49
C ARG A 224 -6.88 6.89 11.81
N GLN A 225 -8.05 7.41 11.47
CA GLN A 225 -9.05 6.69 10.70
C GLN A 225 -9.71 7.63 9.69
N LEU A 226 -9.96 7.14 8.47
CA LEU A 226 -10.87 7.75 7.50
C LEU A 226 -11.99 6.77 7.20
N ARG A 227 -13.22 7.24 7.27
CA ARG A 227 -14.41 6.47 6.95
C ARG A 227 -15.12 7.08 5.75
N TYR A 228 -15.27 6.27 4.72
CA TYR A 228 -15.91 6.59 3.46
C TYR A 228 -17.30 5.96 3.47
N LYS A 229 -18.31 6.77 3.19
CA LYS A 229 -19.69 6.36 3.01
C LYS A 229 -20.28 7.10 1.83
N ASP A 230 -21.43 6.63 1.36
CA ASP A 230 -22.21 7.40 0.39
C ASP A 230 -22.57 8.77 0.97
N GLY A 231 -22.10 9.83 0.33
CA GLY A 231 -22.38 11.21 0.73
C GLY A 231 -21.51 11.76 1.88
N SER A 232 -20.70 10.97 2.57
CA SER A 232 -19.84 11.48 3.65
C SER A 232 -18.41 10.90 3.68
N LEU A 233 -17.45 11.78 3.95
CA LEU A 233 -16.08 11.43 4.32
C LEU A 233 -15.83 11.94 5.72
N GLU A 234 -15.50 11.02 6.63
CA GLU A 234 -15.39 11.30 8.05
C GLU A 234 -14.03 10.84 8.57
N TYR A 235 -13.54 11.44 9.66
CA TYR A 235 -12.20 11.17 10.19
C TYR A 235 -12.17 11.07 11.71
N LYS A 236 -11.11 10.42 12.22
CA LYS A 236 -10.72 10.42 13.64
C LYS A 236 -9.25 10.77 13.79
N LEU A 237 -8.92 11.49 14.85
CA LEU A 237 -7.55 11.86 15.20
C LEU A 237 -6.96 10.94 16.28
N ASP A 238 -7.82 10.28 17.05
CA ASP A 238 -7.45 9.27 18.02
C ASP A 238 -8.27 7.98 17.84
N TYR A 239 -7.69 6.85 18.22
CA TYR A 239 -8.40 5.57 18.20
C TYR A 239 -9.47 5.48 19.30
N CYS A 240 -9.28 6.20 20.40
CA CYS A 240 -10.15 6.21 21.57
C CYS A 240 -11.35 7.18 21.45
N GLU A 241 -11.35 8.07 20.46
CA GLU A 241 -12.50 8.95 20.20
C GLU A 241 -13.75 8.09 19.88
N SER A 242 -14.89 8.40 20.51
CA SER A 242 -16.15 7.68 20.28
C SER A 242 -16.64 7.88 18.86
N ASP A 243 -16.68 9.13 18.42
CA ASP A 243 -17.41 9.53 17.22
C ASP A 243 -16.48 9.96 16.09
N PHE A 244 -16.90 9.69 14.86
CA PHE A 244 -16.24 10.21 13.67
C PHE A 244 -16.71 11.64 13.43
N LEU A 245 -15.79 12.53 13.10
CA LEU A 245 -16.11 13.89 12.70
C LEU A 245 -16.21 13.99 11.17
N PRO A 246 -17.16 14.76 10.61
CA PRO A 246 -17.16 15.02 9.18
C PRO A 246 -15.87 15.74 8.78
N LEU A 247 -15.26 15.36 7.67
CA LEU A 247 -14.10 16.07 7.15
C LEU A 247 -14.51 17.51 6.84
N PRO A 248 -13.81 18.54 7.35
CA PRO A 248 -14.17 19.95 7.18
C PRO A 248 -13.75 20.48 5.79
N GLN A 249 -14.14 19.73 4.76
CA GLN A 249 -13.90 20.01 3.35
C GLN A 249 -15.22 19.80 2.61
N ARG A 250 -15.56 20.73 1.72
CA ARG A 250 -16.76 20.61 0.89
C ARG A 250 -16.55 19.48 -0.12
N CYS A 251 -17.47 18.51 -0.13
CA CYS A 251 -17.58 17.56 -1.22
C CYS A 251 -18.05 18.29 -2.48
N LYS A 252 -17.32 18.13 -3.58
CA LYS A 252 -17.65 18.69 -4.88
C LYS A 252 -18.33 17.64 -5.74
N GLU A 253 -19.10 18.11 -6.73
CA GLU A 253 -19.52 17.25 -7.83
C GLU A 253 -18.29 16.73 -8.57
N ASN A 254 -18.31 15.44 -8.89
CA ASN A 254 -17.23 14.83 -9.64
C ASN A 254 -17.41 15.11 -11.14
N THR A 255 -16.43 15.78 -11.73
CA THR A 255 -16.37 16.02 -13.18
C THR A 255 -15.36 15.12 -13.88
N GLY A 256 -14.56 14.37 -13.12
CA GLY A 256 -13.53 13.48 -13.65
C GLY A 256 -14.00 12.06 -13.92
N SER A 257 -13.19 11.32 -14.67
CA SER A 257 -13.44 9.92 -15.00
C SER A 257 -12.22 9.05 -14.69
N ILE A 258 -12.49 7.79 -14.34
CA ILE A 258 -11.47 6.76 -14.16
C ILE A 258 -11.10 6.22 -15.54
N ARG A 259 -9.82 6.27 -15.89
CA ARG A 259 -9.30 5.76 -17.17
C ARG A 259 -8.05 4.91 -16.96
N ARG A 260 -7.57 4.26 -18.02
CA ARG A 260 -6.26 3.60 -18.03
C ARG A 260 -5.16 4.62 -17.72
N LYS A 261 -4.26 4.23 -16.82
CA LYS A 261 -3.14 5.07 -16.40
C LYS A 261 -2.06 5.15 -17.47
N TYR A 262 -1.74 4.00 -18.07
CA TYR A 262 -0.74 3.87 -19.10
C TYR A 262 -1.42 3.63 -20.44
N ALA A 263 -1.09 4.45 -21.44
CA ALA A 263 -1.54 4.25 -22.81
C ALA A 263 -0.69 3.18 -23.54
N GLU A 264 0.58 3.10 -23.17
CA GLU A 264 1.57 2.14 -23.66
C GLU A 264 2.44 1.65 -22.48
N THR A 265 3.22 0.60 -22.69
CA THR A 265 4.10 0.04 -21.66
C THR A 265 5.14 1.08 -21.19
N PRO A 266 5.28 1.31 -19.88
CA PRO A 266 6.28 2.23 -19.34
C PRO A 266 7.71 1.89 -19.79
N LYS A 267 8.50 2.94 -20.06
CA LYS A 267 9.90 2.79 -20.47
C LYS A 267 10.83 2.89 -19.27
N ILE A 268 11.79 1.97 -19.18
CA ILE A 268 12.90 2.06 -18.23
C ILE A 268 14.02 2.97 -18.77
N LYS A 269 14.86 3.48 -17.87
CA LYS A 269 16.03 4.30 -18.25
C LYS A 269 17.00 3.49 -19.13
N LYS A 270 17.60 4.15 -20.12
CA LYS A 270 18.59 3.53 -21.01
C LYS A 270 19.76 2.90 -20.24
N SER A 271 20.32 3.63 -19.28
CA SER A 271 21.41 3.12 -18.44
C SER A 271 21.05 1.85 -17.67
N LYS A 272 19.82 1.75 -17.17
CA LYS A 272 19.32 0.55 -16.50
C LYS A 272 19.15 -0.60 -17.50
N TYR A 273 18.59 -0.32 -18.68
CA TYR A 273 18.50 -1.33 -19.73
C TYR A 273 19.88 -1.88 -20.11
N ASP A 274 20.87 -1.02 -20.29
CA ASP A 274 22.24 -1.44 -20.63
C ASP A 274 22.89 -2.29 -19.53
N ASP A 275 22.66 -1.94 -18.27
CA ASP A 275 23.08 -2.77 -17.14
C ASP A 275 22.42 -4.15 -17.18
N LEU A 276 21.11 -4.23 -17.43
CA LEU A 276 20.37 -5.49 -17.53
C LEU A 276 20.87 -6.34 -18.71
N GLN A 277 21.18 -5.73 -19.85
CA GLN A 277 21.75 -6.40 -21.01
C GLN A 277 23.14 -6.98 -20.71
N ALA A 278 23.98 -6.23 -20.01
CA ALA A 278 25.30 -6.72 -19.57
C ALA A 278 25.18 -7.93 -18.62
N LEU A 279 24.11 -7.97 -17.79
CA LEU A 279 23.88 -9.09 -16.88
C LEU A 279 23.46 -10.39 -17.57
N LYS A 280 22.99 -10.35 -18.83
CA LYS A 280 22.60 -11.56 -19.59
C LYS A 280 23.73 -12.58 -19.71
N ALA A 281 24.99 -12.14 -19.70
CA ALA A 281 26.16 -13.03 -19.75
C ALA A 281 26.22 -14.03 -18.58
N VAL A 282 25.57 -13.72 -17.45
CA VAL A 282 25.50 -14.59 -16.26
C VAL A 282 24.09 -15.14 -16.01
N LEU A 283 23.16 -14.92 -16.94
CA LEU A 283 21.78 -15.39 -16.85
C LEU A 283 21.53 -16.58 -17.80
N PRO A 284 20.67 -17.53 -17.40
CA PRO A 284 20.12 -18.55 -18.29
C PRO A 284 19.54 -17.95 -19.59
N GLN A 285 19.78 -18.61 -20.72
CA GLN A 285 19.41 -18.10 -22.07
C GLN A 285 17.89 -17.98 -22.26
N ASP A 286 17.10 -18.81 -21.60
CA ASP A 286 15.63 -18.76 -21.63
C ASP A 286 15.06 -17.43 -21.08
N CYS A 287 15.79 -16.76 -20.20
CA CYS A 287 15.39 -15.47 -19.64
C CYS A 287 15.73 -14.28 -20.56
N HIS A 288 16.56 -14.47 -21.60
CA HIS A 288 17.13 -13.37 -22.38
C HIS A 288 16.07 -12.59 -23.15
N ALA A 289 15.11 -13.30 -23.75
CA ALA A 289 14.04 -12.70 -24.54
C ALA A 289 13.20 -11.69 -23.73
N PHE A 290 13.02 -11.94 -22.43
CA PHE A 290 12.32 -11.02 -21.54
C PHE A 290 13.07 -9.68 -21.42
N TYR A 291 14.38 -9.71 -21.15
CA TYR A 291 15.17 -8.48 -21.00
C TYR A 291 15.32 -7.72 -22.32
N ASP A 292 15.35 -8.42 -23.45
CA ASP A 292 15.42 -7.83 -24.79
C ASP A 292 14.14 -7.07 -25.17
N ALA A 293 12.99 -7.54 -24.66
CA ALA A 293 11.70 -6.93 -24.93
C ALA A 293 11.38 -5.71 -24.03
N LEU A 294 12.22 -5.39 -23.04
CA LEU A 294 11.94 -4.30 -22.10
C LEU A 294 11.93 -2.93 -22.81
N PRO A 295 10.80 -2.20 -22.80
CA PRO A 295 10.74 -0.87 -23.38
C PRO A 295 11.69 0.09 -22.64
N HIS A 296 12.47 0.87 -23.38
CA HIS A 296 13.46 1.76 -22.81
C HIS A 296 13.61 3.04 -23.64
N TYR A 297 14.14 4.09 -23.00
CA TYR A 297 14.51 5.31 -23.71
C TYR A 297 15.73 5.08 -24.60
N THR A 298 15.77 5.74 -25.76
CA THR A 298 16.87 5.60 -26.74
C THR A 298 18.08 6.48 -26.44
N ALA A 299 17.94 7.45 -25.52
CA ALA A 299 18.99 8.32 -24.99
C ALA A 299 18.82 8.51 -23.48
#